data_AF-A0AAW2SM83-F1
#
_entry.id   AF-A0AAW2SM83-F1
#
_cell.length_a   1.000
_cell.length_b   1.000
_cell.length_c   1.000
_cell.angle_alpha   90.00
_cell.angle_beta   90.00
_cell.angle_gamma   90.00
#
_symmetry.space_group_name_H-M   'P 1'
#
loop_
_entity.id
_entity.type
_entity.pdbx_description
1 polymer ?
#
loop_
_entity_poly.entity_id
_entity_poly.type
_entity_poly.pdbx_seq_one_letter_code
_entity_poly.pdbx_strand_id
1 'polypeptide(L)'
;MKLCRWCVDSTVAATLVHKAIGDRLHCVFVDNGLLRWKERERVMETFEKDLHLPVTCVDASEQFLSKLKGVTEPEKKRKIIGSEFISILMLLPTI
;
A
#
# COMPACT_ATOMS: atom_id res chain seq x y z
N MET A 1 4.22 -10.07 5.90
CA MET A 1 4.11 -8.83 5.11
C MET A 1 3.26 -9.10 3.87
N LYS A 2 2.02 -8.60 3.83
CA LYS A 2 1.17 -8.66 2.65
C LYS A 2 0.82 -7.25 2.21
N LEU A 3 0.98 -7.02 0.92
CA LEU A 3 0.72 -5.75 0.27
C LEU A 3 -0.79 -5.60 0.06
N CYS A 4 -1.43 -4.70 0.79
CA CYS A 4 -2.83 -4.40 0.59
C CYS A 4 -2.95 -3.25 -0.41
N ARG A 5 -3.06 -3.57 -1.70
CA ARG A 5 -3.71 -2.67 -2.65
C ARG A 5 -5.23 -2.91 -2.51
N TRP A 6 -6.09 -1.98 -2.90
CA TRP A 6 -7.56 -2.17 -2.86
C TRP A 6 -8.06 -3.17 -3.93
N CYS A 7 -7.38 -4.32 -4.04
CA CYS A 7 -7.74 -5.44 -4.87
C CYS A 7 -8.37 -6.51 -3.97
N VAL A 8 -9.45 -7.13 -4.43
CA VAL A 8 -10.19 -8.15 -3.68
C VAL A 8 -9.26 -9.27 -3.22
N ASP A 9 -8.29 -9.65 -4.06
CA ASP A 9 -7.31 -10.68 -3.76
C ASP A 9 -6.47 -10.37 -2.53
N SER A 10 -5.97 -9.13 -2.40
CA SER A 10 -5.15 -8.72 -1.28
C SER A 10 -5.96 -8.59 0.02
N THR A 11 -7.24 -8.19 -0.06
CA THR A 11 -8.13 -8.16 1.11
C THR A 11 -8.44 -9.58 1.58
N VAL A 12 -8.83 -10.48 0.68
CA VAL A 12 -9.09 -11.89 1.02
C VAL A 12 -7.82 -12.56 1.57
N ALA A 13 -6.67 -12.30 0.94
CA ALA A 13 -5.38 -12.83 1.37
C ALA A 13 -4.94 -12.30 2.74
N ALA A 14 -5.23 -11.04 3.07
CA ALA A 14 -4.97 -10.46 4.39
C ALA A 14 -5.88 -11.08 5.45
N THR A 15 -7.19 -11.17 5.20
CA THR A 15 -8.16 -11.78 6.11
C THR A 15 -7.86 -13.25 6.39
N LEU A 16 -7.51 -14.03 5.36
CA LEU A 16 -7.14 -15.45 5.52
C LEU A 16 -5.88 -15.62 6.36
N VAL A 17 -4.86 -14.77 6.13
CA VAL A 17 -3.62 -14.87 6.91
C VAL A 17 -3.83 -14.38 8.33
N HIS A 18 -4.58 -13.31 8.56
CA HIS A 18 -4.91 -12.88 9.91
C HIS A 18 -5.64 -13.97 10.70
N LYS A 19 -6.59 -14.69 10.08
CA LYS A 19 -7.20 -15.87 10.70
C LYS A 19 -6.21 -16.98 11.07
N ALA A 20 -5.08 -17.08 10.37
CA ALA A 20 -4.07 -18.12 10.57
C ALA A 20 -2.95 -17.73 11.54
N ILE A 21 -2.49 -16.46 11.53
CA ILE A 21 -1.34 -16.00 12.32
C ILE A 21 -1.66 -14.88 13.32
N GLY A 22 -2.91 -14.42 13.37
CA GLY A 22 -3.40 -13.38 14.28
C GLY A 22 -2.65 -12.06 14.12
N ASP A 23 -2.18 -11.55 15.25
CA ASP A 23 -1.56 -10.21 15.37
C ASP A 23 -0.14 -10.13 14.82
N ARG A 24 0.44 -11.26 14.38
CA ARG A 24 1.75 -11.28 13.71
C ARG A 24 1.70 -10.79 12.26
N LEU A 25 0.50 -10.53 11.72
CA LEU A 25 0.34 -9.97 10.38
C LEU A 25 0.40 -8.45 10.43
N HIS A 26 1.51 -7.87 9.96
CA HIS A 26 1.54 -6.44 9.63
C HIS A 26 1.10 -6.20 8.18
N CYS A 27 0.03 -5.42 8.03
CA CYS A 27 -0.45 -4.94 6.73
C CYS A 27 0.17 -3.57 6.45
N VAL A 28 0.68 -3.39 5.25
CA VAL A 28 1.25 -2.10 4.81
C VAL A 28 0.42 -1.59 3.64
N PHE A 29 -0.03 -0.35 3.77
CA PHE A 29 -0.73 0.39 2.73
C PHE A 29 0.16 1.56 2.29
N VAL A 30 0.54 1.61 1.01
CA VAL A 30 1.36 2.69 0.46
C VAL A 30 0.48 3.58 -0.40
N ASP A 31 0.32 4.83 0.03
CA ASP A 31 -0.34 5.87 -0.76
C ASP A 31 0.66 6.47 -1.75
N ASN A 32 0.38 6.29 -3.05
CA ASN A 32 1.21 6.79 -4.14
C ASN A 32 0.73 8.16 -4.67
N GLY A 33 -0.28 8.76 -4.04
CA GLY A 33 -0.88 10.03 -4.48
C GLY A 33 -1.74 9.93 -5.73
N LEU A 34 -1.97 8.72 -6.25
CA LEU A 34 -2.79 8.45 -7.45
C LEU A 34 -4.06 7.66 -7.11
N LEU A 35 -4.41 7.58 -5.83
CA LEU A 35 -5.61 6.94 -5.34
C LEU A 35 -6.87 7.77 -5.66
N ARG A 36 -8.03 7.12 -5.67
CA ARG A 36 -9.32 7.80 -5.87
C ARG A 36 -9.65 8.69 -4.68
N TRP A 37 -10.59 9.62 -4.91
CA TRP A 37 -11.10 10.51 -3.88
C TRP A 37 -11.50 9.74 -2.61
N LYS A 38 -10.87 10.09 -1.48
CA LYS A 38 -11.07 9.48 -0.15
C LYS A 38 -10.84 7.97 -0.06
N GLU A 39 -10.11 7.38 -0.99
CA GLU A 39 -9.83 5.94 -0.96
C GLU A 39 -8.98 5.57 0.27
N ARG A 40 -7.95 6.36 0.60
CA ARG A 40 -7.12 6.16 1.80
C ARG A 40 -7.96 6.09 3.08
N GLU A 41 -8.89 7.02 3.28
CA GLU A 41 -9.76 7.08 4.46
C GLU A 41 -10.63 5.83 4.56
N ARG A 42 -11.27 5.43 3.45
CA ARG A 42 -12.07 4.21 3.39
C ARG A 42 -11.25 2.96 3.68
N VAL A 43 -10.01 2.91 3.18
CA VAL A 43 -9.12 1.78 3.45
C VAL A 43 -8.82 1.67 4.93
N MET A 44 -8.34 2.75 5.54
CA MET A 44 -8.03 2.75 6.97
C MET A 44 -9.26 2.41 7.80
N GLU A 45 -10.43 2.96 7.45
CA GLU A 45 -11.68 2.68 8.16
C GLU A 45 -12.08 1.19 8.10
N THR A 46 -12.02 0.55 6.92
CA THR A 46 -12.34 -0.88 6.80
C THR A 46 -11.31 -1.77 7.51
N PHE A 47 -10.02 -1.45 7.41
CA PHE A 47 -8.98 -2.27 8.04
C PHE A 47 -8.99 -2.14 9.57
N GLU A 48 -9.18 -0.94 10.12
CA GLU A 48 -9.24 -0.71 11.56
C GLU A 48 -10.59 -1.11 12.17
N LYS A 49 -11.73 -0.69 11.58
CA LYS A 49 -13.06 -0.90 12.18
C LYS A 49 -13.66 -2.26 11.88
N ASP A 50 -13.58 -2.74 10.64
CA ASP A 50 -14.26 -3.98 10.23
C ASP A 50 -13.38 -5.20 10.46
N LEU A 51 -12.07 -5.07 10.21
CA LEU A 51 -11.13 -6.20 10.23
C LEU A 51 -10.21 -6.22 11.46
N HIS A 52 -10.12 -5.13 12.24
CA HIS A 52 -9.23 -4.99 13.40
C HIS A 52 -7.77 -5.40 13.10
N LEU A 53 -7.30 -5.12 11.89
CA LEU A 53 -5.97 -5.49 11.42
C LEU A 53 -4.97 -4.38 11.73
N PRO A 54 -3.76 -4.70 12.22
CA PRO A 54 -2.71 -3.69 12.36
C PRO A 54 -2.22 -3.30 10.95
N VAL A 55 -2.70 -2.15 10.48
CA VAL A 55 -2.34 -1.56 9.18
C VAL A 55 -1.49 -0.31 9.36
N THR A 56 -0.36 -0.24 8.64
CA THR A 56 0.48 0.96 8.59
C THR A 56 0.24 1.65 7.25
N CYS A 57 -0.26 2.89 7.30
CA CYS A 57 -0.37 3.74 6.12
C CYS A 57 0.92 4.53 5.93
N VAL A 58 1.52 4.39 4.75
CA VAL A 58 2.74 5.08 4.35
C VAL A 58 2.37 6.06 3.25
N ASP A 59 2.52 7.35 3.53
CA ASP A 59 2.36 8.38 2.52
C ASP A 59 3.66 8.52 1.72
N ALA A 60 3.62 8.13 0.45
CA ALA A 60 4.71 8.29 -0.49
C ALA A 60 4.31 9.16 -1.70
N SER A 61 3.19 9.89 -1.60
CA SER A 61 2.63 10.69 -2.69
C SER A 61 3.66 11.65 -3.28
N GLU A 62 4.40 12.37 -2.45
CA GLU A 62 5.44 13.31 -2.88
C GLU A 62 6.60 12.61 -3.62
N GLN A 63 7.02 11.43 -3.16
CA GLN A 63 8.11 10.67 -3.78
C GLN A 63 7.70 10.14 -5.16
N PHE A 64 6.48 9.64 -5.29
CA PHE A 64 5.94 9.21 -6.58
C PHE A 64 5.74 10.38 -7.54
N LEU A 65 5.12 11.48 -7.09
CA LEU A 65 4.84 12.64 -7.91
C LEU A 65 6.12 13.35 -8.37
N SER A 66 7.13 13.45 -7.50
CA SER A 66 8.43 14.04 -7.86
C SER A 66 9.18 13.20 -8.90
N LYS A 67 9.18 11.87 -8.79
CA LYS A 67 9.82 10.96 -9.75
C LYS A 67 9.04 10.81 -11.07
N LEU A 68 7.75 11.11 -11.07
CA LEU A 68 6.93 11.13 -12.29
C LEU A 68 6.97 12.49 -13.00
N LYS A 69 7.54 13.54 -12.38
CA LYS A 69 7.62 14.88 -12.96
C LYS A 69 8.47 14.86 -14.24
N GLY A 70 7.86 15.24 -15.36
CA GLY A 70 8.52 15.31 -16.66
C GLY A 70 8.69 13.97 -17.39
N VAL A 71 8.23 12.86 -16.81
CA VAL A 71 8.22 11.57 -17.50
C VAL A 71 7.01 11.53 -18.42
N THR A 72 7.22 11.43 -19.73
CA THR A 72 6.15 11.31 -20.74
C THR A 72 5.97 9.86 -21.20
N GLU A 73 7.07 9.10 -21.26
CA GLU A 73 7.11 7.74 -21.76
C GLU A 73 6.42 6.73 -20.81
N PRO A 74 5.41 5.96 -21.28
CA PRO A 74 4.59 5.10 -20.43
C PRO A 74 5.36 3.92 -19.82
N GLU A 75 6.30 3.32 -20.57
CA GLU A 75 7.15 2.24 -20.06
C GLU A 75 8.06 2.71 -18.93
N LYS A 76 8.67 3.90 -19.07
CA LYS A 76 9.49 4.50 -18.02
C LYS A 76 8.68 4.80 -16.76
N LYS A 77 7.45 5.34 -16.91
CA LYS A 77 6.54 5.54 -15.77
C LYS A 77 6.30 4.24 -15.01
N ARG A 78 5.95 3.16 -15.72
CA ARG A 78 5.72 1.84 -15.09
C ARG A 78 6.94 1.34 -14.32
N LYS A 79 8.12 1.44 -14.92
CA LYS A 79 9.37 0.99 -14.30
C LYS A 79 9.74 1.80 -13.05
N ILE A 80 9.58 3.12 -13.11
CA ILE A 80 9.81 4.03 -11.97
C ILE A 80 8.83 3.71 -10.84
N ILE A 81 7.53 3.62 -11.13
CA ILE A 81 6.51 3.30 -10.12
C ILE A 81 6.80 1.97 -9.44
N GLY A 82 7.15 0.92 -10.22
CA GLY A 82 7.46 -0.40 -9.67
C GLY A 82 8.72 -0.40 -8.80
N SER A 83 9.80 0.23 -9.27
CA SER A 83 11.05 0.34 -8.52
C SER A 83 10.87 1.11 -7.22
N GLU A 84 10.12 2.20 -7.27
CA GLU A 84 9.89 3.05 -6.10
C GLU A 84 9.06 2.34 -5.05
N PHE A 85 8.04 1.63 -5.51
CA PHE A 85 7.19 0.86 -4.64
C PHE A 85 7.95 -0.20 -3.83
N ILE A 86 8.89 -0.91 -4.47
CA ILE A 86 9.77 -1.88 -3.80
C ILE A 86 10.70 -1.16 -2.83
N SER A 87 11.26 -0.02 -3.23
CA SER A 87 12.15 0.78 -2.38
C SER A 87 11.44 1.21 -1.09
N ILE A 88 10.22 1.74 -1.19
CA ILE A 88 9.42 2.17 -0.03
C ILE A 88 9.06 0.98 0.85
N LEU A 89 8.69 -0.15 0.24
CA LEU A 89 8.36 -1.37 1.00
C LEU A 89 9.56 -1.88 1.80
N MET A 90 10.78 -1.78 1.25
CA MET A 90 12.01 -2.21 1.90
C MET A 90 12.52 -1.20 2.95
N LEU A 91 12.19 0.08 2.80
CA LEU A 91 12.62 1.16 3.71
C LEU A 91 11.80 1.23 5.01
N LEU A 92 10.74 0.44 5.16
CA LEU A 92 9.93 0.44 6.36
C LEU A 92 10.71 -0.16 7.53
N PRO A 93 11.09 0.62 8.55
CA PRO A 93 12.04 0.18 9.58
C PRO A 93 11.46 -0.77 10.64
N THR A 94 10.22 -1.22 10.49
CA THR A 94 9.44 -1.81 11.60
C THR A 94 8.69 -3.07 11.16
N ILE A 95 9.45 -4.12 10.84
CA ILE A 95 9.03 -5.52 10.93
C ILE A 95 10.08 -6.27 11.72
#